data_AF-A0A6A5ASE0-F1
#
_entry.id   AF-A0A6A5ASE0-F1
#
_cell.length_a   1.000
_cell.length_b   1.000
_cell.length_c   1.000
_cell.angle_alpha   90.00
_cell.angle_beta   90.00
_cell.angle_gamma   90.00
#
_symmetry.space_group_name_H-M   'P 1'
#
loop_
_entity.id
_entity.type
_entity.pdbx_description
1 polymer ?
#
loop_
_entity_poly.entity_id
_entity_poly.type
_entity_poly.pdbx_seq_one_letter_code
_entity_poly.pdbx_strand_id
1 'polypeptide(L)'
;EGLLRVYRLVEGASLVLVHTTELDGIPYAMCEFQGRLLVSVGKILRIYDLGKKKMLRKCENRNFPSTIVKLTTAGARIYASDNHHSLRQPHALGCASVERRAQQSRAGIRHNIYMQLMEKLIDLSIYIMHGAWMVWVVSPFAFHMVCQFYVGETITSMVRTRLVPVGKEAIVYTTVMGRIGALIPFSSRVDVDFATHLEMYMRQEAPPLCGRDHLSYRSYFIPVKDVADGDLCDQFGMLSAEKQLKIAQDMDQTPMEVLKKLEDIRNGLL
;
A
#
# COMPACT_ATOMS: atom_id res chain seq x y z
N GLU A 1 19.89 8.63 22.72
CA GLU A 1 19.62 9.87 21.97
C GLU A 1 19.66 9.57 20.47
N GLY A 2 18.92 10.31 19.64
CA GLY A 2 18.93 10.12 18.19
C GLY A 2 19.84 11.13 17.50
N LEU A 3 20.34 10.77 16.31
CA LEU A 3 21.23 11.64 15.52
C LEU A 3 20.73 11.73 14.07
N LEU A 4 20.79 12.92 13.49
CA LEU A 4 20.68 13.12 12.03
C LEU A 4 22.06 13.44 11.48
N ARG A 5 22.57 12.56 10.61
CA ARG A 5 23.83 12.77 9.89
C ARG A 5 23.52 13.18 8.47
N VAL A 6 24.09 14.30 8.03
CA VAL A 6 23.94 14.80 6.67
C VAL A 6 25.21 14.52 5.90
N TYR A 7 25.09 13.83 4.77
CA TYR A 7 26.18 13.54 3.87
C TYR A 7 25.97 14.28 2.54
N ARG A 8 27.06 14.77 1.96
CA ARG A 8 27.11 15.27 0.59
C ARG A 8 27.63 14.15 -0.30
N LEU A 9 26.90 13.86 -1.37
CA LEU A 9 27.36 12.99 -2.44
C LEU A 9 28.34 13.77 -3.33
N VAL A 10 29.55 13.25 -3.50
CA VAL A 10 30.60 13.81 -4.36
C VAL A 10 30.75 12.92 -5.59
N GLU A 11 31.21 13.49 -6.72
CA GLU A 11 31.51 12.74 -7.95
C GLU A 11 32.40 11.52 -7.63
N GLY A 12 32.01 10.34 -8.14
CA GLY A 12 32.66 9.06 -7.79
C GLY A 12 32.02 8.29 -6.63
N ALA A 13 30.74 8.56 -6.31
CA ALA A 13 29.95 7.83 -5.30
C ALA A 13 30.49 7.88 -3.86
N SER A 14 31.31 8.89 -3.56
CA SER A 14 31.85 9.11 -2.22
C SER A 14 30.91 9.96 -1.38
N LEU A 15 30.78 9.64 -0.08
CA LEU A 15 29.95 10.37 0.88
C LEU A 15 30.84 11.18 1.83
N VAL A 16 30.69 12.50 1.83
CA VAL A 16 31.38 13.40 2.77
C VAL A 16 30.42 13.86 3.85
N LEU A 17 30.74 13.59 5.12
CA LEU A 17 29.94 14.06 6.25
C LEU A 17 29.97 15.60 6.31
N VAL A 18 28.80 16.23 6.28
CA VAL A 18 28.66 17.69 6.38
C VAL A 18 28.52 18.12 7.83
N HIS A 19 27.52 17.56 8.53
CA HIS A 19 27.33 17.80 9.95
C HIS A 19 26.43 16.73 10.58
N THR A 20 26.49 16.62 11.91
CA THR A 20 25.61 15.79 12.73
C THR A 20 24.73 16.69 13.59
N THR A 21 23.43 16.39 13.68
CA THR A 21 22.46 17.12 14.52
C THR A 21 21.87 16.15 15.54
N GLU A 22 21.99 16.49 16.82
CA GLU A 22 21.39 15.74 17.91
C GLU A 22 19.87 15.95 17.94
N LEU A 23 19.16 14.88 18.24
CA LEU A 23 17.71 14.84 18.40
C LEU A 23 17.33 14.39 19.80
N ASP A 24 16.23 14.97 20.31
CA ASP A 24 15.62 14.63 21.60
C ASP A 24 15.05 13.19 21.68
N GLY A 25 15.18 12.39 20.62
CA GLY A 25 14.65 11.03 20.55
C GLY A 25 15.06 10.30 19.27
N ILE A 26 14.65 9.05 19.11
CA ILE A 26 15.02 8.20 17.97
C ILE A 26 14.18 8.58 16.75
N PRO A 27 14.81 8.90 15.60
CA PRO A 27 14.08 9.09 14.36
C PRO A 27 13.65 7.73 13.79
N TYR A 28 12.35 7.53 13.53
CA TYR A 28 11.82 6.25 13.01
C TYR A 28 11.60 6.28 11.50
N ALA A 29 11.16 7.42 10.96
CA ALA A 29 10.93 7.60 9.54
C ALA A 29 11.43 8.97 9.07
N MET A 30 11.89 9.01 7.82
CA MET A 30 12.31 10.23 7.14
C MET A 30 11.77 10.24 5.71
N CYS A 31 11.36 11.42 5.22
CA CYS A 31 10.86 11.58 3.86
C CYS A 31 11.18 12.98 3.33
N GLU A 32 11.31 13.12 2.01
CA GLU A 32 11.39 14.44 1.37
C GLU A 32 10.00 15.09 1.34
N PHE A 33 9.95 16.39 1.63
CA PHE A 33 8.73 17.18 1.51
C PHE A 33 9.03 18.62 1.09
N GLN A 34 8.68 18.97 -0.16
CA GLN A 34 8.82 20.33 -0.71
C GLN A 34 10.24 20.92 -0.60
N GLY A 35 11.26 20.11 -0.89
CA GLY A 35 12.68 20.46 -0.81
C GLY A 35 13.24 20.50 0.61
N ARG A 36 12.50 19.96 1.59
CA ARG A 36 12.89 19.90 3.01
C ARG A 36 12.84 18.47 3.52
N LEU A 37 13.44 18.24 4.68
CA LEU A 37 13.46 16.93 5.32
C LEU A 37 12.32 16.84 6.35
N LEU A 38 11.40 15.91 6.14
CA LEU A 38 10.40 15.52 7.11
C LEU A 38 10.93 14.35 7.95
N VAL A 39 10.84 14.42 9.27
CA VAL A 39 11.35 13.40 10.21
C VAL A 39 10.33 13.12 11.29
N SER A 40 10.06 11.85 11.57
CA SER A 40 9.35 11.44 12.79
C SER A 40 10.34 11.14 13.92
N VAL A 41 10.09 11.68 15.11
CA VAL A 41 10.84 11.42 16.33
C VAL A 41 9.84 10.95 17.40
N GLY A 42 9.75 9.64 17.61
CA GLY A 42 8.65 9.06 18.38
C GLY A 42 7.28 9.43 17.79
N LYS A 43 6.42 10.07 18.59
CA LYS A 43 5.10 10.59 18.16
C LYS A 43 5.15 12.02 17.56
N ILE A 44 6.32 12.62 17.47
CA ILE A 44 6.47 14.01 17.02
C ILE A 44 6.88 14.01 15.55
N LEU A 45 6.17 14.79 14.74
CA LEU A 45 6.52 15.02 13.34
C LEU A 45 7.21 16.38 13.19
N ARG A 46 8.36 16.43 12.53
CA ARG A 46 9.20 17.65 12.40
C ARG A 46 9.60 17.89 10.95
N ILE A 47 9.58 19.15 10.52
CA ILE A 47 10.21 19.58 9.25
C ILE A 47 11.53 20.27 9.57
N TYR A 48 12.57 19.82 8.91
CA TYR A 48 13.93 20.33 8.99
C TYR A 48 14.36 20.93 7.65
N ASP A 49 15.10 22.02 7.75
CA ASP A 49 15.78 22.66 6.63
C ASP A 49 17.29 22.47 6.79
N LEU A 50 18.02 22.46 5.68
CA LEU A 50 19.47 22.26 5.71
C LEU A 50 20.16 23.52 6.23
N GLY A 51 20.94 23.39 7.30
CA GLY A 51 21.78 24.47 7.83
C GLY A 51 23.27 24.21 7.58
N LYS A 52 24.11 25.20 7.84
CA LYS A 52 25.58 25.06 7.66
C LYS A 52 26.24 24.15 8.70
N LYS A 53 25.73 24.16 9.94
CA LYS A 53 26.31 23.43 11.08
C LYS A 53 25.38 22.36 11.68
N LYS A 54 24.07 22.50 11.46
CA LYS A 54 23.03 21.60 11.96
C LYS A 54 21.75 21.75 11.14
N MET A 55 20.90 20.73 11.18
CA MET A 55 19.54 20.83 10.63
C MET A 55 18.71 21.83 11.44
N LEU A 56 17.99 22.71 10.74
CA LEU A 56 17.18 23.75 11.34
C LEU A 56 15.73 23.28 11.43
N ARG A 57 15.23 23.00 12.65
CA ARG A 57 13.82 22.67 12.88
C ARG A 57 12.95 23.89 12.55
N LYS A 58 12.05 23.74 11.57
CA LYS A 58 11.13 24.82 11.12
C LYS A 58 9.75 24.71 11.77
N CYS A 59 9.23 23.50 11.88
CA CYS A 59 7.96 23.25 12.55
C CYS A 59 7.98 21.88 13.23
N GLU A 60 7.11 21.71 14.22
CA GLU A 60 6.81 20.40 14.79
C GLU A 60 5.32 20.26 15.08
N ASN A 61 4.84 19.02 15.05
CA ASN A 61 3.51 18.62 15.48
C ASN A 61 3.63 17.45 16.44
N ARG A 62 2.99 17.57 17.61
CA ARG A 62 3.03 16.58 18.71
C ARG A 62 1.71 15.83 18.90
N ASN A 63 0.73 16.08 18.04
CA ASN A 63 -0.66 15.65 18.22
C ASN A 63 -0.92 14.21 17.74
N PHE A 64 0.12 13.43 17.41
CA PHE A 64 -0.07 12.03 17.06
C PHE A 64 -0.26 11.18 18.32
N PRO A 65 -1.17 10.19 18.28
CA PRO A 65 -1.49 9.38 19.45
C PRO A 65 -0.35 8.44 19.85
N SER A 66 0.40 7.93 18.87
CA SER A 66 1.50 6.98 19.11
C SER A 66 2.70 7.25 18.19
N THR A 67 3.74 6.42 18.32
CA THR A 67 4.99 6.53 17.53
C THR A 67 4.71 6.39 16.04
N ILE A 68 5.23 7.32 15.24
CA ILE A 68 5.11 7.33 13.78
C ILE A 68 6.22 6.48 13.18
N VAL A 69 5.83 5.38 12.53
CA VAL A 69 6.74 4.37 11.97
C VAL A 69 7.02 4.57 10.48
N LYS A 70 6.12 5.24 9.76
CA LYS A 70 6.25 5.45 8.31
C LYS A 70 5.73 6.82 7.91
N LEU A 71 6.46 7.46 6.98
CA LEU A 71 6.12 8.74 6.40
C LEU A 71 6.11 8.64 4.89
N THR A 72 5.04 9.14 4.28
CA THR A 72 4.91 9.22 2.83
C THR A 72 4.28 10.56 2.47
N THR A 73 4.71 11.14 1.36
CA THR A 73 4.23 12.44 0.88
C THR A 73 3.58 12.29 -0.49
N ALA A 74 2.53 13.05 -0.74
CA ALA A 74 1.90 13.15 -2.06
C ALA A 74 1.53 14.60 -2.34
N GLY A 75 2.35 15.27 -3.17
CA GLY A 75 2.22 16.70 -3.40
C GLY A 75 2.34 17.50 -2.10
N ALA A 76 1.26 18.20 -1.71
CA ALA A 76 1.23 19.02 -0.48
C ALA A 76 0.70 18.29 0.76
N ARG A 77 0.47 16.97 0.68
CA ARG A 77 -0.08 16.16 1.77
C ARG A 77 0.98 15.25 2.38
N ILE A 78 0.94 15.13 3.70
CA ILE A 78 1.79 14.27 4.49
C ILE A 78 0.91 13.19 5.13
N TYR A 79 1.34 11.94 4.97
CA TYR A 79 0.70 10.78 5.56
C TYR A 79 1.66 10.16 6.55
N ALA A 80 1.21 10.01 7.78
CA ALA A 80 1.95 9.37 8.86
C ALA A 80 1.22 8.11 9.31
N SER A 81 1.95 6.99 9.35
CA SER A 81 1.45 5.74 9.92
C SER A 81 1.99 5.58 11.33
N ASP A 82 1.12 5.18 12.26
CA ASP A 82 1.45 4.97 13.66
C ASP A 82 1.62 3.49 14.02
N ASN A 83 2.15 3.20 15.22
CA ASN A 83 2.49 1.84 15.64
C ASN A 83 1.35 1.09 16.36
N HIS A 84 0.25 1.74 16.75
CA HIS A 84 -0.67 1.21 17.76
C HIS A 84 -2.18 1.29 17.47
N HIS A 85 -2.67 1.88 16.36
CA HIS A 85 -4.12 2.05 16.17
C HIS A 85 -4.70 1.54 14.83
N SER A 86 -4.54 0.26 14.53
CA SER A 86 -5.08 -0.34 13.30
C SER A 86 -6.20 -1.38 13.47
N LEU A 87 -6.35 -1.98 14.66
CA LEU A 87 -7.18 -3.19 14.80
C LEU A 87 -8.68 -2.96 14.93
N ARG A 88 -9.16 -1.73 15.17
CA ARG A 88 -10.61 -1.51 15.39
C ARG A 88 -11.21 -0.21 14.89
N GLN A 89 -10.43 0.80 14.54
CA GLN A 89 -10.97 2.10 14.09
C GLN A 89 -9.99 2.81 13.12
N PRO A 90 -10.40 3.11 11.88
CA PRO A 90 -9.58 3.85 10.90
C PRO A 90 -9.26 5.32 11.29
N HIS A 91 -9.74 5.80 12.44
CA HIS A 91 -9.66 7.20 12.85
C HIS A 91 -8.25 7.67 13.28
N ALA A 92 -7.27 6.77 13.41
CA ALA A 92 -5.93 7.15 13.88
C ALA A 92 -4.93 7.51 12.77
N LEU A 93 -5.36 7.48 11.51
CA LEU A 93 -4.55 7.92 10.38
C LEU A 93 -4.51 9.45 10.35
N GLY A 94 -3.48 10.02 10.98
CA GLY A 94 -3.22 11.46 10.94
C GLY A 94 -2.73 11.89 9.55
N CYS A 95 -3.64 12.41 8.72
CA CYS A 95 -3.27 13.14 7.52
C CYS A 95 -3.02 14.60 7.89
N ALA A 96 -1.79 15.09 7.69
CA ALA A 96 -1.47 16.51 7.84
C ALA A 96 -1.30 17.13 6.44
N SER A 97 -2.06 18.18 6.15
CA SER A 97 -1.84 19.00 4.95
C SER A 97 -1.14 20.30 5.35
N VAL A 98 -0.06 20.64 4.64
CA VAL A 98 0.67 21.90 4.83
C VAL A 98 0.46 22.76 3.58
N GLU A 99 -0.53 23.63 3.63
CA GLU A 99 -0.77 24.57 2.53
C GLU A 99 -0.04 25.89 2.80
N ARG A 100 0.82 26.31 1.85
CA ARG A 100 1.21 27.73 1.76
C ARG A 100 0.02 28.47 1.16
N ARG A 101 -0.34 29.63 1.70
CA ARG A 101 -1.20 30.61 0.98
C ARG A 101 -0.66 30.77 -0.45
N ALA A 102 -1.31 30.15 -1.43
CA ALA A 102 -1.07 30.33 -2.85
C ALA A 102 -2.38 30.03 -3.58
N GLN A 103 -2.71 30.88 -4.55
CA GLN A 103 -4.04 31.10 -5.09
C GLN A 103 -4.70 29.87 -5.73
N GLN A 104 -6.03 29.87 -5.65
CA GLN A 104 -6.94 28.99 -6.40
C GLN A 104 -6.50 28.86 -7.86
N SER A 105 -6.19 27.64 -8.28
CA SER A 105 -6.37 27.23 -9.66
C SER A 105 -7.22 25.97 -9.69
N ARG A 106 -8.35 26.06 -10.40
CA ARG A 106 -9.29 24.97 -10.64
C ARG A 106 -8.57 23.90 -11.47
N ALA A 107 -8.05 22.87 -10.82
CA ALA A 107 -7.62 21.64 -11.49
C ALA A 107 -8.40 20.47 -10.87
N GLY A 108 -8.98 19.64 -11.74
CA GLY A 108 -9.99 18.64 -11.42
C GLY A 108 -9.64 17.70 -10.27
N ILE A 109 -10.69 17.21 -9.60
CA ILE A 109 -10.62 16.23 -8.53
C ILE A 109 -10.07 14.92 -9.10
N ARG A 110 -8.75 14.72 -9.02
CA ARG A 110 -8.15 13.40 -9.16
C ARG A 110 -8.42 12.64 -7.86
N HIS A 111 -9.13 11.53 -7.95
CA HIS A 111 -9.28 10.58 -6.87
C HIS A 111 -7.91 9.99 -6.55
N ASN A 112 -7.24 10.53 -5.55
CA ASN A 112 -5.98 9.98 -5.06
C ASN A 112 -6.31 8.78 -4.17
N ILE A 113 -6.32 7.59 -4.78
CA ILE A 113 -6.33 6.30 -4.07
C ILE A 113 -5.10 6.26 -3.18
N TYR A 114 -5.27 6.11 -1.87
CA TYR A 114 -4.15 6.18 -0.92
C TYR A 114 -3.95 4.85 -0.18
N MET A 115 -2.91 4.14 -0.61
CA MET A 115 -2.43 2.91 0.04
C MET A 115 -1.86 3.27 1.42
N GLN A 116 -2.65 3.11 2.49
CA GLN A 116 -2.10 3.10 3.83
C GLN A 116 -2.11 1.67 4.37
N LEU A 117 -0.93 1.08 4.32
CA LEU A 117 -0.64 -0.26 4.84
C LEU A 117 -0.51 -0.19 6.34
N MET A 118 -1.30 -1.00 7.03
CA MET A 118 -1.11 -1.25 8.45
C MET A 118 0.01 -2.30 8.58
N GLU A 119 1.22 -1.87 8.91
CA GLU A 119 2.40 -2.73 9.08
C GLU A 119 2.38 -3.59 10.36
N LYS A 120 1.18 -3.97 10.83
CA LYS A 120 1.06 -5.01 11.85
C LYS A 120 0.00 -6.00 11.44
N LEU A 121 0.46 -7.21 11.12
CA LEU A 121 -0.28 -8.45 10.89
C LEU A 121 -0.72 -8.69 9.44
N ILE A 122 0.19 -9.16 8.57
CA ILE A 122 -0.05 -10.10 7.45
C ILE A 122 -1.10 -9.71 6.35
N ASP A 123 -1.91 -8.70 6.59
CA ASP A 123 -3.03 -8.22 5.80
C ASP A 123 -2.59 -7.09 4.87
N LEU A 124 -3.22 -7.07 3.71
CA LEU A 124 -3.16 -5.99 2.75
C LEU A 124 -4.50 -5.25 2.76
N SER A 125 -4.48 -4.01 3.25
CA SER A 125 -5.64 -3.11 3.27
C SER A 125 -5.35 -1.85 2.44
N ILE A 126 -6.29 -1.48 1.57
CA ILE A 126 -6.23 -0.23 0.80
C ILE A 126 -7.35 0.67 1.28
N TYR A 127 -7.04 1.94 1.56
CA TYR A 127 -8.02 2.93 1.98
C TYR A 127 -8.16 4.05 0.95
N ILE A 128 -9.32 4.70 0.90
CA ILE A 128 -9.51 5.95 0.19
C ILE A 128 -10.02 6.99 1.18
N MET A 129 -9.44 8.18 1.10
CA MET A 129 -9.88 9.35 1.84
C MET A 129 -10.81 10.17 0.95
N HIS A 130 -12.09 10.26 1.31
CA HIS A 130 -13.06 11.15 0.68
C HIS A 130 -13.10 12.48 1.46
N GLY A 131 -12.87 13.63 0.79
CA GLY A 131 -13.05 14.94 1.43
C GLY A 131 -12.23 16.09 0.82
N ALA A 132 -12.84 17.28 0.83
CA ALA A 132 -12.20 18.57 0.52
C ALA A 132 -11.73 19.28 1.82
N TRP A 133 -10.76 20.18 1.64
CA TRP A 133 -9.79 20.74 2.59
C TRP A 133 -10.33 21.51 3.81
N MET A 134 -9.61 21.43 4.96
CA MET A 134 -9.12 22.60 5.74
C MET A 134 -8.00 22.20 6.74
N VAL A 135 -6.92 23.00 6.75
CA VAL A 135 -5.88 23.29 7.77
C VAL A 135 -5.66 22.31 8.95
N TRP A 136 -4.40 21.89 9.16
CA TRP A 136 -3.77 21.42 10.43
C TRP A 136 -4.70 21.07 11.61
N VAL A 137 -5.59 20.11 11.40
CA VAL A 137 -6.37 19.48 12.47
C VAL A 137 -6.19 17.99 12.27
N VAL A 138 -5.88 17.27 13.35
CA VAL A 138 -6.14 15.83 13.42
C VAL A 138 -7.65 15.70 13.38
N SER A 139 -8.21 15.76 12.17
CA SER A 139 -9.65 15.69 11.95
C SER A 139 -10.06 14.22 12.03
N PRO A 140 -11.24 13.88 12.57
CA PRO A 140 -11.80 12.54 12.47
C PRO A 140 -12.23 12.28 11.02
N PHE A 141 -11.27 12.17 10.11
CA PHE A 141 -11.56 11.74 8.75
C PHE A 141 -11.96 10.27 8.78
N ALA A 142 -13.06 9.94 8.10
CA ALA A 142 -13.45 8.56 7.89
C ALA A 142 -12.69 8.02 6.68
N PHE A 143 -11.64 7.25 6.94
CA PHE A 143 -11.01 6.44 5.91
C PHE A 143 -11.96 5.31 5.53
N HIS A 144 -12.22 5.16 4.23
CA HIS A 144 -13.02 4.04 3.72
C HIS A 144 -12.08 2.95 3.21
N MET A 145 -12.15 1.76 3.81
CA MET A 145 -11.43 0.59 3.32
C MET A 145 -12.04 0.16 2.00
N VAL A 146 -11.26 0.18 0.91
CA VAL A 146 -11.71 -0.21 -0.42
C VAL A 146 -11.29 -1.61 -0.80
N CYS A 147 -10.21 -2.13 -0.23
CA CYS A 147 -9.73 -3.47 -0.52
C CYS A 147 -9.11 -4.07 0.75
N GLN A 148 -9.34 -5.36 0.96
CA GLN A 148 -8.82 -6.13 2.08
C GLN A 148 -8.48 -7.54 1.64
N PHE A 149 -7.28 -8.02 1.96
CA PHE A 149 -6.85 -9.38 1.65
C PHE A 149 -5.75 -9.88 2.59
N TYR A 150 -5.94 -11.05 3.21
CA TYR A 150 -4.91 -11.69 4.03
C TYR A 150 -3.90 -12.44 3.15
N VAL A 151 -2.65 -11.97 3.12
CA VAL A 151 -1.59 -12.55 2.27
C VAL A 151 -1.07 -13.88 2.83
N GLY A 152 -1.02 -14.03 4.15
CA GLY A 152 -0.45 -15.19 4.84
C GLY A 152 0.95 -14.97 5.40
N GLU A 153 1.65 -13.93 4.95
CA GLU A 153 2.98 -13.53 5.41
C GLU A 153 3.06 -12.03 5.69
N THR A 154 3.95 -11.61 6.58
CA THR A 154 4.17 -10.19 6.87
C THR A 154 4.78 -9.48 5.66
N ILE A 155 4.09 -8.46 5.17
CA ILE A 155 4.57 -7.57 4.11
C ILE A 155 5.66 -6.65 4.68
N THR A 156 6.79 -6.55 3.98
CA THR A 156 7.96 -5.74 4.37
C THR A 156 8.10 -4.48 3.54
N SER A 157 7.70 -4.53 2.27
CA SER A 157 7.72 -3.37 1.38
C SER A 157 6.59 -3.46 0.38
N MET A 158 6.17 -2.30 -0.12
CA MET A 158 5.14 -2.21 -1.14
C MET A 158 5.32 -0.94 -1.95
N VAL A 159 5.14 -1.04 -3.26
CA VAL A 159 5.28 0.07 -4.19
C VAL A 159 4.24 -0.03 -5.30
N ARG A 160 3.64 1.10 -5.67
CA ARG A 160 2.87 1.21 -6.90
C ARG A 160 3.84 1.50 -8.03
N THR A 161 3.94 0.60 -9.00
CA THR A 161 4.88 0.72 -10.12
C THR A 161 4.38 0.01 -11.37
N ARG A 162 5.06 0.23 -12.50
CA ARG A 162 4.99 -0.63 -13.68
C ARG A 162 6.24 -1.51 -13.72
N LEU A 163 6.09 -2.79 -14.01
CA LEU A 163 7.24 -3.69 -14.17
C LEU A 163 7.91 -3.52 -15.54
N VAL A 164 7.11 -3.11 -16.54
CA VAL A 164 7.57 -2.83 -17.90
C VAL A 164 7.02 -1.48 -18.40
N PRO A 165 7.64 -0.85 -19.42
CA PRO A 165 7.22 0.48 -19.88
C PRO A 165 5.77 0.57 -20.37
N VAL A 166 5.24 -0.49 -21.00
CA VAL A 166 3.91 -0.52 -21.64
C VAL A 166 2.86 -1.27 -20.80
N GLY A 167 3.27 -1.95 -19.73
CA GLY A 167 2.38 -2.75 -18.87
C GLY A 167 1.50 -1.93 -17.95
N LYS A 168 0.55 -2.61 -17.31
CA LYS A 168 -0.35 -2.01 -16.31
C LYS A 168 0.42 -1.58 -15.07
N GLU A 169 -0.06 -0.51 -14.44
CA GLU A 169 0.36 -0.20 -13.08
C GLU A 169 -0.24 -1.19 -12.10
N ALA A 170 0.61 -1.72 -11.24
CA ALA A 170 0.23 -2.64 -10.19
C ALA A 170 0.85 -2.21 -8.86
N ILE A 171 0.36 -2.81 -7.79
CA ILE A 171 1.00 -2.70 -6.48
C ILE A 171 1.83 -3.95 -6.28
N VAL A 172 3.14 -3.78 -6.24
CA VAL A 172 4.11 -4.86 -5.98
C VAL A 172 4.46 -4.83 -4.51
N TYR A 173 4.49 -5.99 -3.86
CA TYR A 173 4.87 -6.12 -2.46
C TYR A 173 5.84 -7.26 -2.23
N THR A 174 6.62 -7.14 -1.16
CA THR A 174 7.55 -8.17 -0.70
C THR A 174 7.19 -8.61 0.70
N THR A 175 7.49 -9.85 1.06
CA THR A 175 7.21 -10.39 2.40
C THR A 175 8.50 -10.75 3.15
N VAL A 176 8.39 -11.00 4.46
CA VAL A 176 9.50 -11.46 5.31
C VAL A 176 10.04 -12.82 4.84
N MET A 177 9.18 -13.69 4.30
CA MET A 177 9.57 -15.04 3.86
C MET A 177 10.04 -15.07 2.39
N GLY A 178 10.24 -13.91 1.76
CA GLY A 178 10.81 -13.80 0.42
C GLY A 178 9.82 -13.87 -0.74
N ARG A 179 8.50 -13.87 -0.46
CA ARG A 179 7.49 -13.76 -1.52
C ARG A 179 7.53 -12.36 -2.14
N ILE A 180 7.47 -12.30 -3.46
CA ILE A 180 7.19 -11.08 -4.23
C ILE A 180 5.82 -11.28 -4.87
N GLY A 181 4.84 -10.48 -4.48
CA GLY A 181 3.48 -10.54 -5.00
C GLY A 181 3.08 -9.24 -5.69
N ALA A 182 1.97 -9.29 -6.43
CA ALA A 182 1.41 -8.13 -7.11
C ALA A 182 -0.12 -8.10 -6.98
N LEU A 183 -0.68 -6.90 -6.80
CA LEU A 183 -2.10 -6.63 -6.99
C LEU A 183 -2.28 -5.88 -8.30
N ILE A 184 -3.02 -6.50 -9.21
CA ILE A 184 -3.28 -5.99 -10.55
C ILE A 184 -4.70 -5.41 -10.59
N PRO A 185 -4.88 -4.12 -10.90
CA PRO A 185 -6.21 -3.57 -11.04
C PRO A 185 -6.90 -4.10 -12.31
N PHE A 186 -8.13 -4.57 -12.17
CA PHE A 186 -8.98 -4.91 -13.31
C PHE A 186 -9.41 -3.66 -14.07
N SER A 187 -9.46 -3.77 -15.40
CA SER A 187 -9.81 -2.67 -16.30
C SER A 187 -11.29 -2.67 -16.68
N SER A 188 -11.97 -3.81 -16.53
CA SER A 188 -13.38 -3.97 -16.85
C SER A 188 -14.10 -4.73 -15.72
N ARG A 189 -15.41 -4.49 -15.57
CA ARG A 189 -16.25 -5.25 -14.66
C ARG A 189 -16.38 -6.73 -15.08
N VAL A 190 -16.31 -6.98 -16.39
CA VAL A 190 -16.35 -8.34 -16.94
C VAL A 190 -15.18 -9.18 -16.42
N ASP A 191 -13.98 -8.59 -16.34
CA ASP A 191 -12.80 -9.31 -15.80
C ASP A 191 -12.91 -9.55 -14.29
N VAL A 192 -13.53 -8.61 -13.55
CA VAL A 192 -13.83 -8.78 -12.13
C VAL A 192 -14.79 -9.95 -11.92
N ASP A 193 -15.91 -9.94 -12.64
CA ASP A 193 -16.91 -11.01 -12.55
C ASP A 193 -16.31 -12.35 -12.96
N PHE A 194 -15.50 -12.40 -14.02
CA PHE A 194 -14.78 -13.61 -14.43
C PHE A 194 -13.88 -14.15 -13.31
N ALA A 195 -13.01 -13.30 -12.75
CA ALA A 195 -12.05 -13.73 -11.73
C ALA A 195 -12.76 -14.16 -10.43
N THR A 196 -13.79 -13.42 -10.01
CA THR A 196 -14.58 -13.75 -8.81
C THR A 196 -15.36 -15.06 -8.98
N HIS A 197 -16.02 -15.28 -10.12
CA HIS A 197 -16.73 -16.54 -10.36
C HIS A 197 -15.77 -17.73 -10.47
N LEU A 198 -14.65 -17.58 -11.20
CA LEU A 198 -13.64 -18.63 -11.28
C LEU A 198 -13.11 -19.00 -9.89
N GLU A 199 -12.79 -18.00 -9.06
CA GLU A 199 -12.36 -18.23 -7.69
C GLU A 199 -13.40 -19.03 -6.89
N MET A 200 -14.70 -18.73 -7.02
CA MET A 200 -15.77 -19.47 -6.35
C MET A 200 -15.80 -20.96 -6.74
N TYR A 201 -15.58 -21.30 -8.02
CA TYR A 201 -15.47 -22.69 -8.47
C TYR A 201 -14.19 -23.35 -7.96
N MET A 202 -13.05 -22.65 -8.05
CA MET A 202 -11.76 -23.18 -7.62
C MET A 202 -11.71 -23.46 -6.11
N ARG A 203 -12.42 -22.69 -5.29
CA ARG A 203 -12.56 -22.98 -3.85
C ARG A 203 -13.19 -24.35 -3.56
N GLN A 204 -14.09 -24.81 -4.43
CA GLN A 204 -14.77 -26.11 -4.29
C GLN A 204 -13.94 -27.24 -4.89
N GLU A 205 -13.31 -27.01 -6.05
CA GLU A 205 -12.64 -28.05 -6.82
C GLU A 205 -11.16 -28.25 -6.46
N ALA A 206 -10.53 -27.21 -5.88
CA ALA A 206 -9.17 -27.20 -5.36
C ALA A 206 -9.11 -26.65 -3.91
N PRO A 207 -9.76 -27.34 -2.94
CA PRO A 207 -9.74 -26.89 -1.56
C PRO A 207 -8.32 -26.92 -0.98
N PRO A 208 -7.98 -26.02 -0.03
CA PRO A 208 -6.66 -26.00 0.59
C PRO A 208 -6.28 -27.36 1.22
N LEU A 209 -5.06 -27.82 0.95
CA LEU A 209 -4.58 -29.16 1.35
C LEU A 209 -4.64 -29.44 2.86
N CYS A 210 -4.53 -28.39 3.68
CA CYS A 210 -4.57 -28.50 5.14
C CYS A 210 -6.00 -28.50 5.72
N GLY A 211 -7.03 -28.62 4.87
CA GLY A 211 -8.43 -28.65 5.28
C GLY A 211 -8.98 -27.32 5.79
N ARG A 212 -8.23 -26.23 5.65
CA ARG A 212 -8.74 -24.88 5.93
C ARG A 212 -9.67 -24.42 4.81
N ASP A 213 -10.76 -23.75 5.17
CA ASP A 213 -11.57 -23.02 4.20
C ASP A 213 -10.80 -21.82 3.64
N HIS A 214 -10.81 -21.67 2.32
CA HIS A 214 -10.05 -20.63 1.61
C HIS A 214 -10.54 -19.22 1.96
N LEU A 215 -11.86 -19.00 1.96
CA LEU A 215 -12.44 -17.69 2.24
C LEU A 215 -12.16 -17.25 3.68
N SER A 216 -12.27 -18.18 4.62
CA SER A 216 -11.92 -18.00 6.03
C SER A 216 -10.43 -17.67 6.21
N TYR A 217 -9.55 -18.34 5.44
CA TYR A 217 -8.12 -18.04 5.45
C TYR A 217 -7.83 -16.64 4.91
N ARG A 218 -8.41 -16.24 3.77
CA ARG A 218 -8.22 -14.89 3.18
C ARG A 218 -8.89 -13.78 3.98
N SER A 219 -9.78 -14.14 4.91
CA SER A 219 -10.51 -13.26 5.83
C SER A 219 -10.04 -13.39 7.29
N TYR A 220 -8.80 -13.83 7.53
CA TYR A 220 -8.33 -14.26 8.86
C TYR A 220 -8.57 -13.23 9.98
N PHE A 221 -8.28 -11.95 9.73
CA PHE A 221 -8.54 -10.87 10.70
C PHE A 221 -9.70 -9.96 10.28
N ILE A 222 -9.77 -9.61 9.00
CA ILE A 222 -10.78 -8.71 8.43
C ILE A 222 -11.34 -9.40 7.17
N PRO A 223 -12.66 -9.38 6.96
CA PRO A 223 -13.29 -9.96 5.77
C PRO A 223 -12.65 -9.47 4.47
N VAL A 224 -12.36 -10.41 3.56
CA VAL A 224 -11.85 -10.09 2.22
C VAL A 224 -12.82 -9.12 1.52
N LYS A 225 -12.26 -8.10 0.85
CA LYS A 225 -13.03 -7.09 0.13
C LYS A 225 -12.34 -6.73 -1.16
N ASP A 226 -13.08 -6.81 -2.27
CA ASP A 226 -12.69 -6.34 -3.60
C ASP A 226 -11.31 -6.87 -4.08
N VAL A 227 -11.01 -8.15 -3.80
CA VAL A 227 -9.82 -8.88 -4.28
C VAL A 227 -10.22 -10.30 -4.66
N ALA A 228 -9.77 -10.77 -5.83
CA ALA A 228 -9.82 -12.17 -6.23
C ALA A 228 -8.44 -12.82 -6.07
N ASP A 229 -8.38 -14.05 -5.54
CA ASP A 229 -7.12 -14.75 -5.30
C ASP A 229 -6.57 -15.40 -6.59
N GLY A 230 -5.67 -14.68 -7.26
CA GLY A 230 -5.01 -15.16 -8.49
C GLY A 230 -4.23 -16.47 -8.29
N ASP A 231 -3.62 -16.69 -7.12
CA ASP A 231 -2.85 -17.91 -6.83
C ASP A 231 -3.77 -19.16 -6.82
N LEU A 232 -5.05 -18.98 -6.46
CA LEU A 232 -6.05 -20.03 -6.51
C LEU A 232 -6.59 -20.21 -7.93
N CYS A 233 -6.89 -19.12 -8.62
CA CYS A 233 -7.39 -19.16 -10.01
C CYS A 233 -6.39 -19.83 -10.97
N ASP A 234 -5.10 -19.58 -10.81
CA ASP A 234 -4.04 -20.16 -11.65
C ASP A 234 -3.94 -21.70 -11.52
N GLN A 235 -4.49 -22.30 -10.45
CA GLN A 235 -4.55 -23.75 -10.30
C GLN A 235 -5.56 -24.42 -11.25
N PHE A 236 -6.41 -23.64 -11.95
CA PHE A 236 -7.39 -24.18 -12.90
C PHE A 236 -6.75 -25.12 -13.92
N GLY A 237 -5.58 -24.76 -14.46
CA GLY A 237 -4.86 -25.59 -15.43
C GLY A 237 -4.33 -26.92 -14.86
N MET A 238 -4.30 -27.08 -13.54
CA MET A 238 -3.88 -28.32 -12.86
C MET A 238 -5.05 -29.27 -12.58
N LEU A 239 -6.29 -28.83 -12.77
CA LEU A 239 -7.47 -29.70 -12.61
C LEU A 239 -7.54 -30.76 -13.72
N SER A 240 -8.29 -31.84 -13.48
CA SER A 240 -8.58 -32.82 -14.53
C SER A 240 -9.38 -32.18 -15.67
N ALA A 241 -9.23 -32.71 -16.90
CA ALA A 241 -9.92 -32.18 -18.08
C ALA A 241 -11.46 -32.14 -17.90
N GLU A 242 -12.02 -33.13 -17.20
CA GLU A 242 -13.46 -33.18 -16.88
C GLU A 242 -13.89 -31.99 -16.00
N LYS A 243 -13.13 -31.69 -14.95
CA LYS A 243 -13.41 -30.56 -14.05
C LYS A 243 -13.22 -29.22 -14.77
N GLN A 244 -12.15 -29.08 -15.56
CA GLN A 244 -11.92 -27.88 -16.35
C GLN A 244 -13.09 -27.62 -17.31
N LEU A 245 -13.55 -28.67 -18.01
CA LEU A 245 -14.68 -28.57 -18.93
C LEU A 245 -15.96 -28.16 -18.21
N LYS A 246 -16.27 -28.80 -17.08
CA LYS A 246 -17.47 -28.49 -16.27
C LYS A 246 -17.48 -27.03 -15.82
N ILE A 247 -16.40 -26.56 -15.19
CA ILE A 247 -16.29 -25.17 -14.71
C ILE A 247 -16.40 -24.19 -15.87
N ALA A 248 -15.69 -24.46 -16.98
CA ALA A 248 -15.72 -23.56 -18.13
C ALA A 248 -17.13 -23.47 -18.74
N GLN A 249 -17.84 -24.59 -18.87
CA GLN A 249 -19.22 -24.63 -19.33
C GLN A 249 -20.16 -23.84 -18.42
N ASP A 250 -20.03 -23.99 -17.09
CA ASP A 250 -20.83 -23.23 -16.11
C ASP A 250 -20.54 -21.72 -16.18
N MET A 251 -19.39 -21.32 -16.72
CA MET A 251 -19.00 -19.93 -16.96
C MET A 251 -19.29 -19.45 -18.39
N ASP A 252 -19.98 -20.24 -19.22
CA ASP A 252 -20.22 -19.97 -20.65
C ASP A 252 -18.92 -19.72 -21.45
N GLN A 253 -17.86 -20.48 -21.14
CA GLN A 253 -16.54 -20.41 -21.77
C GLN A 253 -16.03 -21.82 -22.13
N THR A 254 -14.96 -21.86 -22.91
CA THR A 254 -14.14 -23.08 -23.10
C THR A 254 -12.95 -23.08 -22.13
N PRO A 255 -12.41 -24.26 -21.75
CA PRO A 255 -11.21 -24.32 -20.90
C PRO A 255 -10.03 -23.51 -21.45
N MET A 256 -9.87 -23.49 -22.77
CA MET A 256 -8.82 -22.74 -23.44
C MET A 256 -9.02 -21.22 -23.31
N GLU A 257 -10.26 -20.73 -23.38
CA GLU A 257 -10.57 -19.31 -23.15
C GLU A 257 -10.31 -18.90 -21.70
N VAL A 258 -10.64 -19.75 -20.73
CA VAL A 258 -10.35 -19.51 -19.30
C VAL A 258 -8.84 -19.38 -19.09
N LEU A 259 -8.06 -20.36 -19.59
CA LEU A 259 -6.59 -20.33 -19.50
C LEU A 259 -5.99 -19.11 -20.19
N LYS A 260 -6.47 -18.78 -21.38
CA LYS A 260 -6.03 -17.60 -22.12
C LYS A 260 -6.32 -16.31 -21.36
N LYS A 261 -7.50 -16.16 -20.76
CA LYS A 261 -7.84 -14.98 -19.94
C LYS A 261 -6.93 -14.84 -18.71
N LEU A 262 -6.63 -15.94 -18.01
CA LEU A 262 -5.68 -15.93 -16.88
C LEU A 262 -4.28 -15.47 -17.35
N GLU A 263 -3.82 -16.01 -18.47
CA GLU A 263 -2.55 -15.63 -19.07
C GLU A 263 -2.53 -14.16 -19.52
N ASP A 264 -3.61 -13.66 -20.13
CA ASP A 264 -3.74 -12.26 -20.55
C ASP A 264 -3.73 -11.30 -19.34
N ILE A 265 -4.35 -11.67 -18.21
CA ILE A 265 -4.30 -10.90 -16.96
C ILE A 265 -2.86 -10.81 -16.45
N ARG A 266 -2.14 -11.93 -16.42
CA ARG A 266 -0.73 -11.99 -16.00
C ARG A 266 0.18 -11.21 -16.94
N ASN A 267 0.01 -11.39 -18.24
CA ASN A 267 0.79 -10.70 -19.27
C ASN A 267 0.49 -9.21 -19.30
N GLY A 268 -0.67 -8.75 -18.81
CA GLY A 268 -0.94 -7.33 -18.60
C GLY A 268 0.00 -6.64 -17.61
N LEU A 269 0.70 -7.40 -16.75
CA LEU A 269 1.73 -6.90 -15.84
C LEU A 269 3.12 -6.82 -16.50
N LEU A 270 3.36 -7.65 -17.52
CA LEU A 270 4.64 -7.84 -18.24
C LEU A 270 4.65 -7.08 -19.57
#